data_AF-A0A9D2PIE2-F1
#
_entry.id   AF-A0A9D2PIE2-F1
#
_cell.length_a   1.000
_cell.length_b   1.000
_cell.length_c   1.000
_cell.angle_alpha   90.00
_cell.angle_beta   90.00
_cell.angle_gamma   90.00
#
_symmetry.space_group_name_H-M   'P 1'
#
loop_
_entity.id
_entity.type
_entity.pdbx_description
1 polymer ?
#
loop_
_entity_poly.entity_id
_entity_poly.type
_entity_poly.pdbx_seq_one_letter_code
_entity_poly.pdbx_strand_id
1 'polypeptide(L)'
;MFYCLCVLVEAVLKGKEFRTYDLLQIPMSLVTSMFINLFDQYLNLHPATLTGKFLVLVAAVLVTGIGAATMVNMKLIPNPADALAAAIGEKIHRDMGLGKNIFDLTCFCTSAVIGLVFTGHIIGIGIGTLFVVIFTGRVIAVYNSLLKDKMQTAAGLLPQGETA
;
A
#
# COMPACT_ATOMS: atom_id res chain seq x y z
N MET A 1 -15.85 -1.77 -6.07
CA MET A 1 -16.35 -2.48 -4.87
C MET A 1 -15.31 -2.51 -3.76
N PHE A 2 -14.12 -3.09 -3.98
CA PHE A 2 -13.05 -3.14 -2.96
C PHE A 2 -12.62 -1.75 -2.45
N TYR A 3 -12.38 -0.78 -3.34
CA TYR A 3 -12.03 0.60 -2.93
C TYR A 3 -13.10 1.27 -2.06
N CYS A 4 -14.38 1.05 -2.34
CA CYS A 4 -15.48 1.57 -1.53
C CYS A 4 -15.50 0.95 -0.13
N LEU A 5 -15.20 -0.36 -0.03
CA LEU A 5 -15.05 -1.03 1.26
C LEU A 5 -13.89 -0.45 2.06
N CYS A 6 -12.72 -0.22 1.44
CA CYS A 6 -11.58 0.40 2.12
C CYS A 6 -11.94 1.78 2.68
N VAL A 7 -12.60 2.63 1.90
CA VAL A 7 -13.04 3.96 2.35
C VAL A 7 -14.06 3.86 3.49
N LEU A 8 -14.99 2.91 3.44
CA LEU A 8 -15.95 2.69 4.52
C LEU A 8 -15.26 2.23 5.82
N VAL A 9 -14.34 1.28 5.72
CA VAL A 9 -13.57 0.81 6.88
C VAL A 9 -12.73 1.95 7.44
N GLU A 10 -12.08 2.76 6.59
CA GLU A 10 -11.34 3.94 7.00
C GLU A 10 -12.23 4.97 7.69
N ALA A 11 -13.43 5.23 7.16
CA ALA A 11 -14.41 6.14 7.77
C ALA A 11 -14.85 5.64 9.16
N VAL A 12 -15.05 4.34 9.32
CA VAL A 12 -15.34 3.73 10.64
C VAL A 12 -14.14 3.84 11.58
N LEU A 13 -12.92 3.65 11.07
CA LEU A 13 -11.70 3.64 11.88
C LEU A 13 -11.30 5.04 12.37
N LYS A 14 -11.43 6.05 11.50
CA LYS A 14 -11.17 7.47 11.80
C LYS A 14 -12.35 8.14 12.52
N GLY A 15 -13.57 7.66 12.32
CA GLY A 15 -14.78 8.17 12.96
C GLY A 15 -14.97 9.67 12.75
N LYS A 16 -14.73 10.48 13.80
CA LYS A 16 -14.89 11.94 13.78
C LYS A 16 -13.74 12.68 13.09
N GLU A 17 -12.61 12.02 12.87
CA GLU A 17 -11.44 12.60 12.20
C GLU A 17 -11.47 12.40 10.67
N PHE A 18 -12.51 11.74 10.15
CA PHE A 18 -12.68 11.54 8.72
C PHE A 18 -12.91 12.88 8.01
N ARG A 19 -12.01 13.25 7.11
CA ARG A 19 -12.06 14.55 6.42
C ARG A 19 -12.66 14.39 5.04
N THR A 20 -13.25 15.46 4.51
CA THR A 20 -13.74 15.47 3.12
C THR A 20 -12.62 15.19 2.10
N TYR A 21 -11.36 15.48 2.46
CA TYR A 21 -10.18 15.10 1.68
C TYR A 21 -10.04 13.57 1.50
N ASP A 22 -10.52 12.76 2.43
CA ASP A 22 -10.50 11.30 2.33
C ASP A 22 -11.49 10.78 1.27
N LEU A 23 -12.57 11.54 0.96
CA LEU A 23 -13.45 11.19 -0.17
C LEU A 23 -12.76 11.40 -1.53
N LEU A 24 -11.76 12.28 -1.61
CA LEU A 24 -10.99 12.52 -2.84
C LEU A 24 -10.14 11.31 -3.24
N GLN A 25 -10.00 10.32 -2.36
CA GLN A 25 -9.40 9.04 -2.69
C GLN A 25 -10.24 8.23 -3.70
N ILE A 26 -11.57 8.43 -3.76
CA ILE A 26 -12.45 7.78 -4.74
C ILE A 26 -12.12 8.22 -6.18
N PRO A 27 -12.12 9.52 -6.54
CA PRO A 27 -11.71 9.93 -7.88
C PRO A 27 -10.25 9.61 -8.16
N MET A 28 -9.36 9.70 -7.16
CA MET A 28 -7.96 9.27 -7.32
C MET A 28 -7.84 7.78 -7.64
N SER A 29 -8.71 6.92 -7.10
CA SER A 29 -8.70 5.49 -7.44
C SER A 29 -9.02 5.24 -8.93
N LEU A 30 -9.82 6.10 -9.58
CA LEU A 30 -10.06 6.03 -11.02
C LEU A 30 -8.79 6.38 -11.79
N VAL A 31 -8.10 7.44 -11.38
CA VAL A 31 -6.82 7.86 -11.96
C VAL A 31 -5.78 6.74 -11.81
N THR A 32 -5.64 6.17 -10.61
CA THR A 32 -4.76 5.02 -10.37
C THR A 32 -5.15 3.83 -11.24
N SER A 33 -6.43 3.55 -11.41
CA SER A 33 -6.91 2.48 -12.30
C SER A 33 -6.53 2.74 -13.77
N MET A 34 -6.63 3.99 -14.24
CA MET A 34 -6.16 4.37 -15.57
C MET A 34 -4.65 4.15 -15.74
N PHE A 35 -3.85 4.54 -14.74
CA PHE A 35 -2.41 4.28 -14.76
C PHE A 35 -2.09 2.79 -14.78
N ILE A 36 -2.78 1.98 -13.98
CA ILE A 36 -2.59 0.52 -13.99
C ILE A 36 -2.87 -0.03 -15.39
N ASN A 37 -3.98 0.34 -16.02
CA ASN A 37 -4.32 -0.12 -17.38
C ASN A 37 -3.30 0.35 -18.43
N LEU A 38 -2.83 1.60 -18.31
CA LEU A 38 -1.79 2.15 -19.18
C LEU A 38 -0.49 1.34 -19.02
N PHE A 39 -0.02 1.17 -17.78
CA PHE A 39 1.20 0.42 -17.51
C PHE A 39 1.06 -1.05 -17.90
N ASP A 40 -0.09 -1.70 -17.71
CA ASP A 40 -0.33 -3.07 -18.17
C ASP A 40 -0.19 -3.20 -19.70
N GLN A 41 -0.71 -2.22 -20.44
CA GLN A 41 -0.58 -2.19 -21.90
C GLN A 41 0.87 -1.99 -22.36
N TYR A 42 1.64 -1.12 -21.69
CA TYR A 42 2.99 -0.76 -22.11
C TYR A 42 4.10 -1.65 -21.50
N LEU A 43 3.97 -2.05 -20.23
CA LEU A 43 4.90 -2.92 -19.50
C LEU A 43 4.48 -4.39 -19.62
N ASN A 44 4.54 -4.93 -20.84
CA ASN A 44 4.34 -6.36 -21.10
C ASN A 44 5.58 -7.20 -20.72
N LEU A 45 6.04 -7.08 -19.47
CA LEU A 45 7.20 -7.80 -18.94
C LEU A 45 6.83 -9.27 -18.64
N HIS A 46 7.16 -10.17 -19.56
CA HIS A 46 6.99 -11.62 -19.39
C HIS A 46 8.35 -12.33 -19.30
N PRO A 47 9.07 -12.24 -18.17
CA PRO A 47 10.32 -12.97 -18.00
C PRO A 47 10.07 -14.49 -18.05
N ALA A 48 10.75 -15.16 -18.99
CA ALA A 48 10.63 -16.60 -19.19
C ALA A 48 11.31 -17.41 -18.07
N THR A 49 12.36 -16.86 -17.45
CA THR A 49 13.12 -17.54 -16.38
C THR A 49 12.53 -17.25 -15.00
N LEU A 50 12.60 -18.24 -14.10
CA LEU A 50 12.18 -18.09 -12.71
C LEU A 50 12.94 -16.96 -12.01
N THR A 51 14.25 -16.84 -12.27
CA THR A 51 15.10 -15.76 -11.76
C THR A 51 14.62 -14.39 -12.25
N GLY A 52 14.25 -14.26 -13.52
CA GLY A 52 13.72 -13.01 -14.07
C GLY A 52 12.40 -12.61 -13.41
N LYS A 53 11.49 -13.57 -13.18
CA LYS A 53 10.24 -13.34 -12.44
C LYS A 53 10.50 -12.84 -11.02
N PHE A 54 11.45 -13.45 -10.32
CA PHE A 54 11.81 -13.05 -8.96
C PHE A 54 12.44 -11.64 -8.91
N LEU A 55 13.34 -11.32 -9.84
CA LEU A 55 13.95 -9.98 -9.92
C LEU A 55 12.91 -8.89 -10.18
N VAL A 56 12.00 -9.13 -11.13
CA VAL A 56 10.89 -8.20 -11.41
C VAL A 56 9.97 -8.07 -10.20
N LEU A 57 9.68 -9.17 -9.49
CA LEU A 57 8.90 -9.14 -8.25
C LEU A 57 9.55 -8.25 -7.19
N VAL A 58 10.84 -8.45 -6.92
CA VAL A 58 11.58 -7.64 -5.94
C VAL A 58 11.58 -6.17 -6.34
N ALA A 59 11.86 -5.86 -7.61
CA ALA A 59 11.82 -4.49 -8.12
C ALA A 59 10.42 -3.87 -7.96
N ALA A 60 9.36 -4.61 -8.28
CA ALA A 60 7.98 -4.15 -8.14
C ALA A 60 7.63 -3.85 -6.68
N VAL A 61 8.03 -4.70 -5.73
CA VAL A 61 7.82 -4.48 -4.29
C VAL A 61 8.55 -3.22 -3.82
N LEU A 62 9.80 -3.03 -4.24
CA LEU A 62 10.59 -1.86 -3.88
C LEU A 62 9.94 -0.57 -4.39
N VAL A 63 9.63 -0.51 -5.68
CA VAL A 63 9.03 0.67 -6.32
C VAL A 63 7.66 0.98 -5.71
N THR A 64 6.83 -0.05 -5.49
CA THR A 64 5.49 0.11 -4.91
C THR A 64 5.56 0.59 -3.47
N GLY A 65 6.42 -0.01 -2.64
CA GLY A 65 6.58 0.39 -1.25
C GLY A 65 7.11 1.82 -1.11
N ILE A 66 8.11 2.19 -1.90
CA ILE A 66 8.65 3.56 -1.92
C ILE A 66 7.59 4.56 -2.37
N GLY A 67 6.84 4.25 -3.45
CA GLY A 67 5.78 5.10 -3.97
C GLY A 67 4.67 5.34 -2.95
N ALA A 68 4.19 4.27 -2.31
CA ALA A 68 3.16 4.35 -1.26
C ALA A 68 3.62 5.20 -0.07
N ALA A 69 4.83 4.95 0.45
CA ALA A 69 5.41 5.72 1.54
C ALA A 69 5.54 7.21 1.18
N THR A 70 5.96 7.51 -0.05
CA THR A 70 6.09 8.88 -0.55
C THR A 70 4.75 9.59 -0.61
N MET A 71 3.73 8.95 -1.20
CA MET A 71 2.39 9.53 -1.31
C MET A 71 1.81 9.89 0.06
N VAL A 72 1.90 8.98 1.03
CA VAL A 72 1.37 9.21 2.38
C VAL A 72 2.18 10.26 3.13
N ASN A 73 3.51 10.17 3.13
CA ASN A 73 4.36 11.09 3.89
C ASN A 73 4.32 12.53 3.39
N MET A 74 4.10 12.73 2.08
CA MET A 74 3.99 14.06 1.48
C MET A 74 2.58 14.66 1.58
N LYS A 75 1.66 14.02 2.31
CA LYS A 75 0.24 14.42 2.40
C LYS A 75 -0.42 14.56 1.02
N LEU A 76 0.06 13.78 0.04
CA LEU A 76 -0.67 13.59 -1.21
C LEU A 76 -1.92 12.77 -0.92
N ILE A 77 -2.89 12.78 -1.84
CA ILE A 77 -4.09 11.96 -1.70
C ILE A 77 -3.70 10.51 -1.98
N PRO A 78 -3.57 9.66 -0.96
CA PRO A 78 -3.16 8.28 -1.18
C PRO A 78 -4.31 7.49 -1.79
N ASN A 79 -4.00 6.34 -2.40
CA ASN A 79 -5.06 5.43 -2.79
C ASN A 79 -5.77 4.87 -1.53
N PRO A 80 -7.03 4.40 -1.64
CA PRO A 80 -7.79 3.95 -0.46
C PRO A 80 -7.14 2.81 0.34
N ALA A 81 -6.36 1.94 -0.30
CA ALA A 81 -5.71 0.83 0.38
C ALA A 81 -4.53 1.31 1.24
N ASP A 82 -3.71 2.22 0.71
CA ASP A 82 -2.58 2.82 1.42
C ASP A 82 -3.06 3.82 2.49
N ALA A 83 -4.17 4.52 2.24
CA ALA A 83 -4.85 5.36 3.22
C ALA A 83 -5.30 4.55 4.45
N LEU A 84 -5.99 3.44 4.20
CA LEU A 84 -6.44 2.53 5.24
C LEU A 84 -5.26 1.88 5.98
N ALA A 85 -4.22 1.45 5.27
CA ALA A 85 -3.00 0.93 5.89
C ALA A 85 -2.33 1.95 6.83
N ALA A 86 -2.24 3.21 6.41
CA ALA A 86 -1.73 4.29 7.25
C ALA A 86 -2.63 4.53 8.48
N ALA A 87 -3.95 4.56 8.29
CA ALA A 87 -4.91 4.72 9.39
C ALA A 87 -4.86 3.55 10.39
N ILE A 88 -4.67 2.31 9.92
CA ILE A 88 -4.45 1.14 10.77
C ILE A 88 -3.17 1.31 11.58
N GLY A 89 -2.07 1.70 10.93
CA GLY A 89 -0.78 1.97 11.58
C GLY A 89 -0.90 3.03 12.69
N GLU A 90 -1.57 4.13 12.40
CA GLU A 90 -1.85 5.20 13.37
C GLU A 90 -2.68 4.70 14.54
N LYS A 91 -3.72 3.90 14.27
CA LYS A 91 -4.60 3.36 15.31
C LYS A 91 -3.91 2.40 16.28
N ILE A 92 -2.91 1.66 15.79
CA ILE A 92 -2.10 0.75 16.61
C ILE A 92 -0.83 1.42 17.17
N HIS A 93 -0.68 2.74 16.99
CA HIS A 93 0.51 3.51 17.38
C HIS A 93 1.83 2.95 16.81
N ARG A 94 1.80 2.48 15.56
CA ARG A 94 2.96 1.97 14.82
C ARG A 94 3.13 2.72 13.49
N ASP A 95 4.21 2.43 12.78
CA ASP A 95 4.45 3.00 11.47
C ASP A 95 3.48 2.47 10.40
N MET A 96 3.33 3.24 9.32
CA MET A 96 2.54 2.87 8.14
C MET A 96 2.95 1.51 7.55
N GLY A 97 4.23 1.15 7.62
CA GLY A 97 4.72 -0.13 7.10
C GLY A 97 4.13 -1.32 7.86
N LEU A 98 4.06 -1.25 9.20
CA LEU A 98 3.36 -2.25 9.99
C LEU A 98 1.85 -2.26 9.73
N GLY A 99 1.22 -1.09 9.61
CA GLY A 99 -0.20 -1.00 9.23
C GLY A 99 -0.49 -1.65 7.87
N LYS A 100 0.41 -1.45 6.89
CA LYS A 100 0.34 -2.07 5.56
C LYS A 100 0.46 -3.59 5.62
N ASN A 101 1.42 -4.12 6.37
CA ASN A 101 1.57 -5.58 6.52
C ASN A 101 0.33 -6.22 7.17
N ILE A 102 -0.29 -5.57 8.16
CA ILE A 102 -1.52 -6.07 8.78
C ILE A 102 -2.67 -6.07 7.76
N PHE A 103 -2.84 -4.97 7.04
CA PHE A 103 -3.87 -4.87 6.00
C PHE A 103 -3.68 -5.91 4.89
N ASP A 104 -2.47 -6.03 4.34
CA ASP A 104 -2.17 -6.99 3.28
C ASP A 104 -2.34 -8.44 3.78
N LEU A 105 -2.00 -8.72 5.06
CA LEU A 105 -2.22 -10.04 5.67
C LEU A 105 -3.71 -10.35 5.87
N THR A 106 -4.55 -9.39 6.27
CA THR A 106 -6.00 -9.64 6.37
C THR A 106 -6.61 -9.88 5.00
N CYS A 107 -6.20 -9.13 3.98
CA CYS A 107 -6.59 -9.37 2.58
C CYS A 107 -6.14 -10.76 2.10
N PHE A 108 -4.90 -11.15 2.40
CA PHE A 108 -4.37 -12.47 2.08
C PHE A 108 -5.18 -13.59 2.73
N CYS A 109 -5.42 -13.50 4.05
CA CYS A 109 -6.17 -14.50 4.81
C CYS A 109 -7.63 -14.59 4.35
N THR A 110 -8.29 -13.46 4.11
CA THR A 110 -9.68 -13.44 3.62
C THR A 110 -9.79 -14.04 2.23
N SER A 111 -8.85 -13.72 1.33
CA SER A 111 -8.77 -14.36 0.00
C SER A 111 -8.56 -15.87 0.11
N ALA A 112 -7.68 -16.33 1.01
CA ALA A 112 -7.43 -17.75 1.26
C ALA A 112 -8.68 -18.49 1.76
N VAL A 113 -9.39 -17.91 2.74
CA VAL A 113 -10.62 -18.48 3.31
C VAL A 113 -11.72 -18.54 2.26
N ILE A 114 -11.94 -17.47 1.51
CA ILE A 114 -12.95 -17.44 0.43
C ILE A 114 -12.60 -18.47 -0.64
N GLY A 115 -11.34 -18.52 -1.10
CA GLY A 115 -10.88 -19.49 -2.08
C GLY A 115 -11.08 -20.95 -1.62
N LEU A 116 -10.81 -21.23 -0.35
CA LEU A 116 -11.00 -22.56 0.21
C LEU A 116 -12.48 -22.94 0.33
N VAL A 117 -13.33 -22.03 0.80
CA VAL A 117 -14.77 -22.29 1.00
C VAL A 117 -15.51 -22.52 -0.31
N PHE A 118 -15.21 -21.73 -1.35
CA PHE A 118 -15.95 -21.80 -2.62
C PHE A 118 -15.36 -22.80 -3.63
N THR A 119 -14.05 -23.00 -3.63
CA THR A 119 -13.36 -23.85 -4.64
C THR A 119 -12.71 -25.10 -4.06
N GLY A 120 -12.70 -25.26 -2.73
CA GLY A 120 -12.07 -26.40 -2.05
C GLY A 120 -10.54 -26.44 -2.14
N HIS A 121 -9.93 -25.49 -2.85
CA HIS A 121 -8.50 -25.41 -3.11
C HIS A 121 -8.06 -23.95 -3.10
N ILE A 122 -6.80 -23.71 -2.72
CA ILE A 122 -6.21 -22.38 -2.69
C ILE A 122 -5.86 -21.96 -4.13
N ILE A 123 -6.59 -21.00 -4.67
CA ILE A 123 -6.35 -20.43 -6.01
C ILE A 123 -5.68 -19.07 -5.86
N GLY A 124 -4.61 -18.82 -6.62
CA GLY A 124 -4.01 -17.48 -6.74
C GLY A 124 -3.09 -17.06 -5.57
N ILE A 125 -2.83 -17.94 -4.61
CA ILE A 125 -1.92 -17.69 -3.49
C ILE A 125 -0.67 -18.56 -3.66
N GLY A 126 0.45 -17.91 -3.96
CA GLY A 126 1.76 -18.57 -4.08
C GLY A 126 2.79 -17.99 -3.10
N ILE A 127 3.99 -18.58 -3.11
CA ILE A 127 5.15 -18.08 -2.35
C ILE A 127 5.45 -16.61 -2.69
N GLY A 128 5.26 -16.20 -3.94
CA GLY A 128 5.42 -14.81 -4.36
C GLY A 128 4.45 -13.85 -3.66
N THR A 129 3.19 -14.27 -3.45
CA THR A 129 2.18 -13.47 -2.74
C THR A 129 2.58 -13.29 -1.27
N LEU A 130 2.99 -14.36 -0.60
CA LEU A 130 3.50 -14.31 0.78
C LEU A 130 4.71 -13.38 0.89
N PHE A 131 5.63 -13.46 -0.07
CA PHE A 131 6.79 -12.58 -0.15
C PHE A 131 6.37 -11.11 -0.24
N VAL A 132 5.45 -10.77 -1.14
CA VAL A 132 4.95 -9.39 -1.30
C VAL A 132 4.28 -8.88 -0.03
N VAL A 133 3.40 -9.66 0.59
CA VAL A 133 2.65 -9.27 1.81
C VAL A 133 3.60 -8.94 2.96
N ILE A 134 4.69 -9.71 3.12
CA ILE A 134 5.64 -9.49 4.20
C ILE A 134 6.59 -8.34 3.89
N PHE A 135 7.10 -8.29 2.66
CA PHE A 135 8.23 -7.44 2.29
C PHE A 135 7.79 -6.00 1.96
N THR A 136 6.59 -5.80 1.44
CA THR A 136 6.08 -4.47 1.04
C THR A 136 6.04 -3.50 2.22
N GLY A 137 5.44 -3.88 3.35
CA GLY A 137 5.44 -3.00 4.53
C GLY A 137 6.81 -2.85 5.18
N ARG A 138 7.72 -3.81 5.02
CA ARG A 138 9.11 -3.66 5.48
C ARG A 138 9.88 -2.63 4.67
N VAL A 139 9.70 -2.63 3.35
CA VAL A 139 10.25 -1.59 2.47
C VAL A 139 9.71 -0.22 2.87
N ILE A 140 8.40 -0.10 3.10
CA ILE A 140 7.78 1.14 3.57
C ILE A 140 8.39 1.58 4.90
N ALA A 141 8.51 0.69 5.89
CA ALA A 141 9.05 1.00 7.21
C ALA A 141 10.51 1.48 7.12
N VAL A 142 11.35 0.79 6.35
CA VAL A 142 12.76 1.16 6.14
C VAL A 142 12.86 2.50 5.43
N TYR A 143 12.10 2.69 4.35
CA TYR A 143 12.09 3.95 3.60
C TYR A 143 11.64 5.12 4.48
N ASN A 144 10.59 4.92 5.27
CA ASN A 144 10.09 5.89 6.23
C ASN A 144 11.14 6.21 7.30
N SER A 145 11.80 5.20 7.86
CA SER A 145 12.85 5.41 8.88
C SER A 145 14.06 6.18 8.34
N LEU A 146 14.37 6.09 7.04
CA LEU A 146 15.57 6.71 6.45
C LEU A 146 15.30 8.10 5.87
N LEU A 147 14.11 8.32 5.29
CA LEU A 147 13.85 9.47 4.42
C LEU A 147 12.65 10.31 4.84
N LYS A 148 11.82 9.87 5.80
CA LYS A 148 10.61 10.61 6.20
C LYS A 148 10.91 12.06 6.58
N ASP A 149 11.87 12.29 7.48
CA ASP A 149 12.15 13.64 7.98
C ASP A 149 12.69 14.54 6.87
N LYS A 150 13.57 14.00 6.00
CA LYS A 150 14.08 14.72 4.83
C LYS A 150 12.97 15.09 3.85
N MET A 151 12.04 14.17 3.61
CA MET A 151 10.90 14.39 2.71
C MET A 151 9.90 15.39 3.27
N GLN A 152 9.57 15.28 4.56
CA GLN A 152 8.66 16.21 5.23
C GLN A 152 9.23 17.61 5.30
N THR A 153 10.56 17.73 5.48
CA THR A 153 11.27 19.01 5.40
C THR A 153 11.25 19.58 3.97
N ALA A 154 11.54 18.76 2.96
CA ALA A 154 11.50 19.19 1.55
C ALA A 154 10.10 19.58 1.07
N ALA A 155 9.06 18.95 1.62
CA ALA A 155 7.67 19.28 1.37
C ALA A 155 7.16 20.50 2.17
N GLY A 156 8.00 21.11 3.02
CA GLY A 156 7.63 22.26 3.86
C GLY A 156 6.67 21.91 5.00
N LEU A 157 6.56 20.63 5.36
CA LEU A 157 5.67 20.13 6.42
C LEU A 157 6.31 20.17 7.81
N LEU A 158 7.65 20.22 7.89
CA LEU A 158 8.42 20.44 9.11
C LEU A 158 9.32 21.68 8.93
N PRO A 159 9.49 22.52 9.97
CA PRO A 159 10.48 23.59 9.93
C PRO A 159 11.89 22.99 9.79
N GLN A 160 12.71 23.55 8.90
CA GLN A 160 14.11 23.17 8.75
C GLN A 160 14.87 23.46 10.05
N GLY A 161 15.08 22.44 10.90
CA GLY A 161 16.06 22.52 11.97
C GLY A 161 15.67 21.99 13.35
N GLU A 162 15.08 20.80 13.47
CA GLU A 162 15.04 20.12 14.77
C GLU A 162 15.52 18.66 14.65
N THR A 163 16.77 18.54 14.20
CA THR A 163 17.64 17.43 14.63
C THR A 163 18.34 17.86 15.91
N ALA A 164 17.90 17.32 17.04
CA ALA A 164 18.69 17.19 18.25
C ALA A 164 18.46 15.79 18.82
#